data_AF-A0A920BFY9-F1
#
_entry.id   AF-A0A920BFY9-F1
#
_cell.length_a   1.000
_cell.length_b   1.000
_cell.length_c   1.000
_cell.angle_alpha   90.00
_cell.angle_beta   90.00
_cell.angle_gamma   90.00
#
_symmetry.space_group_name_H-M   'P 1'
#
loop_
_entity.id
_entity.type
_entity.pdbx_description
1 polymer ?
#
loop_
_entity_poly.entity_id
_entity_poly.type
_entity_poly.pdbx_seq_one_letter_code
_entity_poly.pdbx_strand_id
1 'polypeptide(L)'
;MNEENIGSFDLASPGFHNALNATVAVAVAVDLGLSMEKIKGISQFAGVARRFQYRGEINGVSFIDDYAHLPTEVNLHWKLRKRVNGTGLSLYSNPIVYQNKRFSFCLFGLLSRCR
;
A
#
# COMPACT_ATOMS: atom_id res chain seq x y z
N MET A 1 1.46 -16.43 27.81
CA MET A 1 1.42 -15.03 27.35
C MET A 1 0.23 -14.40 28.06
N ASN A 2 0.43 -13.39 28.89
CA ASN A 2 -0.70 -12.74 29.57
C ASN A 2 -1.56 -12.04 28.51
N GLU A 3 -2.87 -12.29 28.53
CA GLU A 3 -3.86 -11.65 27.65
C GLU A 3 -4.12 -10.21 28.13
N GLU A 4 -3.07 -9.39 28.17
CA GLU A 4 -3.23 -7.98 28.51
C GLU A 4 -3.78 -7.23 27.30
N ASN A 5 -4.94 -6.59 27.47
CA ASN A 5 -5.54 -5.78 26.43
C ASN A 5 -4.74 -4.48 26.28
N ILE A 6 -3.96 -4.39 25.21
CA ILE A 6 -3.12 -3.22 24.88
C ILE A 6 -3.85 -2.09 24.14
N GLY A 7 -5.18 -2.21 23.98
CA GLY A 7 -6.04 -1.22 23.33
C GLY A 7 -6.10 -1.31 21.81
N SER A 8 -6.67 -0.27 21.18
CA SER A 8 -6.84 -0.13 19.73
C SER A 8 -5.74 0.71 19.09
N PHE A 9 -5.41 0.40 17.84
CA PHE A 9 -4.41 1.12 17.04
C PHE A 9 -5.03 1.59 15.72
N ASP A 10 -4.76 2.84 15.37
CA ASP A 10 -5.15 3.42 14.09
C ASP A 10 -4.00 3.35 13.09
N LEU A 11 -4.31 3.15 11.81
CA LEU A 11 -3.34 3.11 10.72
C LEU A 11 -3.76 4.08 9.63
N ALA A 12 -2.84 4.97 9.22
CA ALA A 12 -3.03 5.81 8.05
C ALA A 12 -3.05 5.00 6.74
N SER A 13 -2.26 3.91 6.70
CA SER A 13 -2.17 3.03 5.54
C SER A 13 -3.32 2.01 5.51
N PRO A 14 -4.15 1.99 4.46
CA PRO A 14 -5.31 1.11 4.42
C PRO A 14 -4.97 -0.34 4.06
N GLY A 15 -5.86 -1.27 4.42
CA GLY A 15 -5.85 -2.65 3.93
C GLY A 15 -5.46 -3.68 4.98
N PHE A 16 -6.03 -4.88 4.85
CA PHE A 16 -5.87 -5.96 5.84
C PHE A 16 -4.41 -6.41 6.02
N HIS A 17 -3.63 -6.44 4.93
CA HIS A 17 -2.20 -6.75 4.99
C HIS A 17 -1.41 -5.73 5.81
N ASN A 18 -1.75 -4.43 5.72
CA ASN A 18 -1.13 -3.39 6.53
C ASN A 18 -1.54 -3.50 8.00
N ALA A 19 -2.77 -3.89 8.27
CA ALA A 19 -3.19 -4.23 9.64
C ALA A 19 -2.38 -5.40 10.20
N LEU A 20 -2.18 -6.49 9.45
CA LEU A 20 -1.34 -7.62 9.87
C LEU A 20 0.12 -7.21 10.10
N ASN A 21 0.70 -6.45 9.17
CA ASN A 21 2.07 -5.94 9.32
C ASN A 21 2.22 -5.07 10.56
N ALA A 22 1.23 -4.21 10.82
CA ALA A 22 1.18 -3.37 12.00
C ALA A 22 1.04 -4.21 13.29
N THR A 23 0.22 -5.27 13.29
CA THR A 23 0.11 -6.18 14.43
C THR A 23 1.46 -6.79 14.79
N VAL A 24 2.21 -7.26 13.79
CA VAL A 24 3.56 -7.80 14.01
C VAL A 24 4.50 -6.72 14.56
N ALA A 25 4.48 -5.51 13.99
CA ALA A 25 5.31 -4.40 14.46
C ALA A 25 4.98 -4.00 15.91
N VAL A 26 3.70 -3.95 16.28
CA VAL A 26 3.24 -3.69 17.65
C VAL A 26 3.70 -4.80 18.59
N ALA A 27 3.54 -6.07 18.21
CA ALA A 27 3.96 -7.20 19.03
C ALA A 27 5.48 -7.15 19.32
N VAL A 28 6.30 -6.88 18.31
CA VAL A 28 7.75 -6.71 18.47
C VAL A 28 8.09 -5.50 19.34
N ALA A 29 7.37 -4.38 19.18
CA ALA A 29 7.62 -3.19 19.99
C ALA A 29 7.29 -3.40 21.48
N VAL A 30 6.23 -4.16 21.77
CA VAL A 30 5.87 -4.57 23.14
C VAL A 30 6.96 -5.48 23.72
N ASP A 31 7.43 -6.47 22.95
CA ASP A 31 8.50 -7.39 23.37
C ASP A 31 9.82 -6.66 23.67
N LEU A 32 10.11 -5.59 22.91
CA LEU A 32 11.26 -4.71 23.14
C LEU A 32 11.05 -3.69 24.28
N GLY A 33 9.89 -3.69 24.95
CA GLY A 33 9.61 -2.80 26.08
C GLY A 33 9.41 -1.34 25.72
N LEU A 34 8.97 -1.01 24.50
CA LEU A 34 8.65 0.36 24.13
C LEU A 34 7.40 0.85 24.88
N SER A 35 7.39 2.15 25.23
CA SER A 35 6.20 2.75 25.84
C SER A 35 5.02 2.77 24.87
N MET A 36 3.81 2.60 25.39
CA MET A 36 2.58 2.59 24.57
C MET A 36 2.42 3.87 23.73
N GLU A 37 2.88 5.01 24.24
CA GLU A 37 2.93 6.29 23.51
C GLU A 37 3.75 6.18 22.22
N LYS A 38 4.95 5.57 22.28
CA LYS A 38 5.79 5.35 21.10
C LYS A 38 5.15 4.40 20.11
N ILE A 39 4.52 3.33 20.61
CA ILE A 39 3.86 2.32 19.77
C ILE A 39 2.66 2.92 19.03
N LYS A 40 1.85 3.76 19.71
CA LYS A 40 0.72 4.48 19.09
C LYS A 40 1.14 5.46 17.98
N GLY A 41 2.43 5.81 17.92
CA GLY A 41 3.03 6.53 16.79
C GLY A 41 2.91 5.81 15.45
N ILE A 42 2.59 4.51 15.42
CA ILE A 42 2.32 3.76 14.18
C ILE A 42 1.22 4.38 13.31
N SER A 43 0.30 5.13 13.92
CA SER A 43 -0.73 5.90 13.21
C SER A 43 -0.15 6.95 12.26
N GLN A 44 1.06 7.44 12.53
CA GLN A 44 1.78 8.42 11.71
C GLN A 44 2.55 7.77 10.55
N PHE A 45 2.59 6.44 10.46
CA PHE A 45 3.26 5.75 9.37
C PHE A 45 2.50 5.98 8.05
N ALA A 46 3.04 6.89 7.24
CA ALA A 46 2.49 7.27 5.94
C ALA A 46 2.68 6.22 4.83
N GLY A 47 3.22 5.05 5.17
CA GLY A 47 3.62 4.03 4.21
C GLY A 47 5.07 4.20 3.75
N VAL A 48 5.45 3.40 2.76
CA VAL A 48 6.76 3.46 2.11
C VAL A 48 6.58 3.81 0.64
N ALA A 49 7.60 4.45 0.06
CA ALA A 49 7.60 4.77 -1.36
C ALA A 49 7.32 3.51 -2.20
N ARG A 50 6.52 3.68 -3.25
CA ARG A 50 6.10 2.62 -4.18
C ARG A 50 5.33 1.45 -3.53
N ARG A 51 4.52 1.74 -2.51
CA ARG A 51 3.40 0.89 -2.08
C ARG A 51 2.10 1.65 -2.29
N PHE A 52 1.46 1.41 -3.42
CA PHE A 52 0.24 2.07 -3.90
C PHE A 52 0.36 3.60 -3.92
N GLN A 53 1.50 4.11 -4.38
CA GLN A 53 1.83 5.52 -4.33
C GLN A 53 1.24 6.28 -5.53
N TYR A 54 0.40 7.27 -5.27
CA TYR A 54 -0.08 8.17 -6.32
C TYR A 54 1.06 9.08 -6.82
N ARG A 55 1.25 9.11 -8.14
CA ARG A 55 2.29 9.90 -8.82
C ARG A 55 1.75 11.13 -9.55
N GLY A 56 0.44 11.21 -9.78
CA GLY A 56 -0.20 12.31 -10.49
C GLY A 56 -1.30 11.83 -11.43
N GLU A 57 -1.88 12.77 -12.17
CA GLU A 57 -2.92 12.52 -13.16
C GLU A 57 -2.61 13.30 -14.43
N ILE A 58 -2.79 12.68 -15.60
CA ILE A 58 -2.63 13.34 -16.91
C ILE A 58 -3.82 12.95 -17.77
N ASN A 59 -4.53 13.92 -18.36
CA ASN A 59 -5.69 13.66 -19.25
C ASN A 59 -6.75 12.74 -18.62
N GLY A 60 -7.06 12.91 -17.33
CA GLY A 60 -8.02 12.07 -16.62
C GLY A 60 -7.53 10.66 -16.36
N VAL A 61 -6.21 10.42 -16.45
CA VAL A 61 -5.53 9.18 -16.12
C VAL A 61 -4.75 9.33 -14.83
N SER A 62 -5.14 8.67 -13.75
CA SER A 62 -4.30 8.61 -12.54
C SER A 62 -3.15 7.62 -12.72
N PHE A 63 -1.95 8.00 -12.25
CA PHE A 63 -0.72 7.21 -12.23
C PHE A 63 -0.41 6.71 -10.82
N ILE A 64 -0.35 5.39 -10.64
CA ILE A 64 0.04 4.75 -9.38
C ILE A 64 1.39 4.04 -9.56
N ASP A 65 2.24 4.08 -8.54
CA ASP A 65 3.54 3.40 -8.50
C ASP A 65 3.52 2.36 -7.37
N ASP A 66 3.82 1.11 -7.71
CA ASP A 66 3.75 -0.01 -6.79
C ASP A 66 4.80 -1.10 -7.10
N TYR A 67 5.20 -1.85 -6.07
CA TYR A 67 6.19 -2.93 -6.15
C TYR A 67 5.62 -4.35 -6.28
N ALA A 68 4.31 -4.50 -6.43
CA ALA A 68 3.64 -5.79 -6.53
C ALA A 68 4.18 -6.57 -7.73
N HIS A 69 4.70 -7.75 -7.43
CA HIS A 69 5.24 -8.68 -8.42
C HIS A 69 4.71 -10.10 -8.18
N LEU A 70 4.19 -10.38 -6.99
CA LEU A 70 3.51 -11.63 -6.70
C LEU A 70 2.02 -11.55 -7.10
N PRO A 71 1.43 -12.64 -7.63
CA PRO A 71 0.02 -12.66 -8.02
C PRO A 71 -0.94 -12.23 -6.90
N THR A 72 -0.61 -12.58 -5.65
CA THR A 72 -1.38 -12.19 -4.46
C THR A 72 -1.37 -10.68 -4.20
N GLU A 73 -0.23 -10.02 -4.41
CA GLU A 73 -0.08 -8.57 -4.26
C GLU A 73 -0.87 -7.82 -5.35
N VAL A 74 -0.80 -8.29 -6.59
CA VAL A 74 -1.55 -7.70 -7.71
C VAL A 74 -3.07 -7.79 -7.48
N ASN A 75 -3.57 -8.94 -7.01
CA ASN A 75 -4.99 -9.12 -6.72
C ASN A 75 -5.47 -8.21 -5.57
N LEU A 76 -4.61 -7.94 -4.59
CA LEU A 76 -4.93 -7.03 -3.50
C LEU A 76 -5.08 -5.59 -4.00
N HIS A 77 -4.21 -5.15 -4.92
CA HIS A 77 -4.31 -3.84 -5.56
C HIS A 77 -5.53 -3.73 -6.47
N TRP A 78 -5.91 -4.80 -7.17
CA TRP A 78 -7.17 -4.84 -7.92
C TRP A 78 -8.38 -4.48 -7.03
N LYS A 79 -8.43 -4.98 -5.80
CA LYS A 79 -9.52 -4.66 -4.86
C LYS A 79 -9.47 -3.21 -4.39
N LEU A 80 -8.29 -2.60 -4.29
CA LEU A 80 -8.10 -1.21 -3.87
C LEU A 80 -8.40 -0.18 -4.97
N ARG A 81 -8.54 -0.61 -6.24
CA ARG A 81 -8.95 0.25 -7.37
C ARG A 81 -10.12 1.19 -7.06
N LYS A 82 -11.10 0.76 -6.27
CA LYS A 82 -12.29 1.58 -5.96
C LYS A 82 -11.97 2.90 -5.25
N ARG A 83 -10.75 3.07 -4.74
CA ARG A 83 -10.30 4.30 -4.05
C ARG A 83 -9.76 5.37 -5.00
N VAL A 84 -9.60 5.06 -6.27
CA VAL A 84 -9.16 5.99 -7.31
C VAL A 84 -10.24 6.12 -8.37
N ASN A 85 -10.45 7.34 -8.87
CA ASN A 85 -11.49 7.64 -9.85
C ASN A 85 -11.10 7.03 -11.19
N GLY A 86 -11.71 5.91 -11.59
CA GLY A 86 -11.40 5.28 -12.87
C GLY A 86 -12.25 4.07 -13.26
N THR A 87 -12.60 4.00 -14.54
CA THR A 87 -13.45 2.95 -15.13
C THR A 87 -12.67 1.73 -15.63
N GLY A 88 -11.33 1.79 -15.71
CA GLY A 88 -10.45 0.69 -16.13
C GLY A 88 -9.14 0.62 -15.35
N LEU A 89 -8.49 -0.56 -15.37
CA LEU A 89 -7.16 -0.80 -14.80
C LEU A 89 -6.28 -1.41 -15.90
N SER A 90 -5.16 -0.76 -16.23
CA SER A 90 -4.13 -1.35 -17.08
C SER A 90 -2.86 -1.55 -16.27
N LEU A 91 -2.38 -2.80 -16.24
CA LEU A 91 -1.15 -3.21 -15.56
C LEU A 91 -0.03 -3.30 -16.60
N TYR A 92 1.13 -2.77 -16.28
CA TYR A 92 2.34 -3.09 -17.03
C TYR A 92 3.46 -3.44 -16.07
N SER A 93 4.18 -4.47 -16.46
CA SER A 93 5.33 -5.02 -15.77
C SER A 93 6.55 -4.89 -16.68
N ASN A 94 7.65 -4.35 -16.14
CA ASN A 94 8.95 -4.41 -16.80
C ASN A 94 9.70 -5.65 -16.26
N PRO A 95 10.13 -6.60 -17.10
CA PRO A 95 10.68 -7.88 -16.64
C PRO A 95 12.16 -7.83 -16.17
N ILE A 96 12.77 -6.64 -15.97
CA ILE A 96 14.23 -6.51 -15.83
C ILE A 96 14.66 -6.18 -14.37
N VAL A 97 15.21 -7.22 -13.73
CA VAL A 97 16.35 -7.30 -12.78
C VAL A 97 16.18 -6.87 -11.30
N TYR A 98 16.41 -7.90 -10.48
CA TYR A 98 16.48 -8.13 -9.03
C TYR A 98 17.12 -7.09 -8.09
N GLN A 99 17.52 -5.89 -8.51
CA GLN A 99 18.27 -4.97 -7.62
C GLN A 99 17.90 -3.48 -7.73
N ASN A 100 17.22 -3.02 -8.78
CA ASN A 100 16.82 -1.61 -8.89
C ASN A 100 15.38 -1.50 -9.38
N LYS A 101 14.50 -1.61 -8.39
CA LYS A 101 13.05 -1.58 -8.45
C LYS A 101 12.51 -0.31 -9.14
N ARG A 102 12.49 -0.23 -10.48
CA ARG A 102 11.66 0.72 -11.23
C ARG A 102 10.47 -0.03 -11.81
N PHE A 103 9.44 -0.19 -11.00
CA PHE A 103 8.08 -0.44 -11.47
C PHE A 103 7.40 0.93 -11.52
N SER A 104 6.61 1.20 -12.54
CA SER A 104 5.91 2.47 -12.67
C SER A 104 4.63 2.21 -13.45
N PHE A 105 3.56 1.69 -12.82
CA PHE A 105 2.27 1.57 -13.51
C PHE A 105 1.04 1.66 -12.60
N CYS A 106 0.13 2.54 -13.00
CA CYS A 106 -1.23 2.20 -13.38
C CYS A 106 -1.89 3.40 -14.09
N LEU A 107 -2.66 3.18 -15.15
CA LEU A 107 -3.40 4.19 -15.93
C LEU A 107 -4.90 4.12 -15.51
N PHE A 108 -5.46 5.13 -14.83
CA PHE A 108 -6.90 5.22 -14.54
C PHE A 108 -7.59 6.31 -15.34
N GLY A 109 -7.99 6.04 -16.59
CA GLY A 109 -8.81 6.98 -17.36
C GLY A 109 -9.77 6.29 -18.32
N LEU A 110 -10.87 6.96 -18.65
CA LEU A 110 -11.75 6.57 -19.75
C LEU A 110 -10.89 6.47 -21.02
N LEU A 111 -10.69 5.27 -21.56
CA LEU A 111 -10.21 5.08 -22.93
C LEU A 111 -11.33 5.47 -23.92
N SER A 112 -11.82 6.71 -23.86
CA SER A 112 -12.52 7.30 -24.99
C SER A 112 -11.47 7.85 -25.95
N ARG A 113 -10.92 6.92 -26.76
CA ARG A 113 -10.18 7.15 -28.02
C ARG A 113 -9.07 8.21 -27.96
N CYS A 114 -7.84 7.77 -27.68
CA CYS A 114 -6.67 8.41 -28.29
C CYS A 114 -6.68 8.08 -29.79
N ARG A 115 -6.74 9.12 -30.62
CA ARG A 115 -6.47 9.07 -32.06
C ARG A 115 -5.10 9.69 -32.28
#